data_AF-A0A6A6E4D4-F1
#
_entry.id   AF-A0A6A6E4D4-F1
#
_cell.length_a   1.000
_cell.length_b   1.000
_cell.length_c   1.000
_cell.angle_alpha   90.00
_cell.angle_beta   90.00
_cell.angle_gamma   90.00
#
_symmetry.space_group_name_H-M   'P 1'
#
loop_
_entity.id
_entity.type
_entity.pdbx_description
1 polymer ?
#
loop_
_entity_poly.entity_id
_entity_poly.type
_entity_poly.pdbx_seq_one_letter_code
_entity_poly.pdbx_strand_id
1 'polypeptide(L)'
;ITKKQKKFIRKWLNDFAKDQGHGFLAREEINALATLVKGHPRPVEEYINRKLMNFAINPSSGGLAMTGSQMPSARTEIPSQSRYSLTEANSHLPQETLRLVDKYVRGYQRQRTRNDGRRTVNNGPYKCTYACGYRTKRAFDWRRHEETHEPQELWLCHFCNAKGEQNPFLVNRKDKFLKHAKDVHKQYEPETVLDMSKVDFHANFDPKCPMCPELSSSWDERCKHILQHYDDDDNSSRSRRLGRGGRVMRARRVRRNSSIMG
;
A
#
# COMPACT_ATOMS: atom_id res chain seq x y z
N ILE A 1 12.81 12.25 15.54
CA ILE A 1 13.28 11.21 16.50
C ILE A 1 13.87 10.02 15.73
N THR A 2 15.05 9.56 16.11
CA THR A 2 15.78 8.45 15.47
C THR A 2 15.20 7.07 15.80
N LYS A 3 15.58 6.03 15.03
CA LYS A 3 15.13 4.64 15.26
C LYS A 3 15.53 4.10 16.65
N LYS A 4 16.71 4.46 17.16
CA LYS A 4 17.17 4.06 18.52
C LYS A 4 16.32 4.71 19.62
N GLN A 5 16.05 6.02 19.50
CA GLN A 5 15.22 6.76 20.45
C GLN A 5 13.76 6.24 20.47
N LYS A 6 13.17 5.94 19.30
CA LYS A 6 11.82 5.34 19.21
C LYS A 6 11.72 3.95 19.85
N LYS A 7 12.79 3.15 19.77
CA LYS A 7 12.87 1.82 20.41
C LYS A 7 12.96 1.94 21.93
N PHE A 8 13.77 2.89 22.42
CA PHE A 8 13.89 3.18 23.86
C PHE A 8 12.56 3.67 24.44
N ILE A 9 11.92 4.68 23.82
CA ILE A 9 10.63 5.24 24.28
C ILE A 9 9.55 4.16 24.33
N ARG A 10 9.50 3.27 23.33
CA ARG A 10 8.52 2.17 23.31
C ARG A 10 8.75 1.15 24.43
N LYS A 11 10.01 0.82 24.71
CA LYS A 11 10.36 -0.07 25.82
C LYS A 11 9.99 0.56 27.15
N TRP A 12 10.33 1.83 27.34
CA TRP A 12 9.98 2.59 28.55
C TRP A 12 8.46 2.69 28.77
N LEU A 13 7.68 2.97 27.72
CA LEU A 13 6.20 2.98 27.84
C LEU A 13 5.62 1.62 28.23
N ASN A 14 6.18 0.53 27.70
CA ASN A 14 5.69 -0.82 27.97
C ASN A 14 6.06 -1.32 29.37
N ASP A 15 7.23 -0.92 29.86
CA ASP A 15 7.82 -1.46 31.10
C ASP A 15 7.54 -0.55 32.31
N PHE A 16 7.34 0.77 32.13
CA PHE A 16 7.24 1.74 33.23
C PHE A 16 5.90 2.50 33.28
N ALA A 17 5.32 2.85 32.13
CA ALA A 17 4.11 3.68 32.10
C ALA A 17 2.80 2.90 32.37
N LYS A 18 2.86 1.55 32.44
CA LYS A 18 1.69 0.71 32.73
C LYS A 18 1.27 0.74 34.21
N ASP A 19 2.21 0.93 35.13
CA ASP A 19 1.93 0.87 36.57
C ASP A 19 1.38 2.19 37.14
N GLN A 20 1.44 3.28 36.37
CA GLN A 20 1.04 4.62 36.83
C GLN A 20 -0.46 4.91 36.62
N GLY A 21 -1.24 4.02 36.01
CA GLY A 21 -2.71 4.11 35.95
C GLY A 21 -3.32 5.31 35.20
N HIS A 22 -2.53 6.29 34.78
CA HIS A 22 -3.00 7.48 34.09
C HIS A 22 -2.84 7.32 32.57
N GLY A 23 -3.96 7.38 31.83
CA GLY A 23 -4.01 7.31 30.36
C GLY A 23 -3.39 8.51 29.63
N PHE A 24 -2.68 9.38 30.34
CA PHE A 24 -1.98 10.54 29.80
C PHE A 24 -0.75 10.84 30.66
N LEU A 25 0.41 11.06 30.02
CA LEU A 25 1.63 11.46 30.73
C LEU A 25 1.66 12.97 30.95
N ALA A 26 2.07 13.41 32.13
CA ALA A 26 2.20 14.83 32.43
C ALA A 26 3.31 15.46 31.57
N ARG A 27 3.14 16.75 31.24
CA ARG A 27 4.08 17.52 30.40
C ARG A 27 5.53 17.46 30.92
N GLU A 28 5.69 17.39 32.23
CA GLU A 28 6.98 17.31 32.93
C GLU A 28 7.69 15.97 32.68
N GLU A 29 6.95 14.87 32.65
CA GLU A 29 7.47 13.53 32.37
C GLU A 29 7.93 13.40 30.91
N ILE A 30 7.18 14.00 29.99
CA ILE A 30 7.52 14.06 28.56
C ILE A 30 8.81 14.84 28.34
N ASN A 31 9.01 15.94 29.06
CA ASN A 31 10.23 16.74 28.99
C ASN A 31 11.44 16.01 29.60
N ALA A 32 11.25 15.31 30.72
CA ALA A 32 12.29 14.47 31.32
C ALA A 32 12.70 13.32 30.38
N LEU A 33 11.73 12.65 29.76
CA LEU A 33 11.98 11.58 28.80
C LEU A 33 12.67 12.08 27.53
N ALA A 34 12.28 13.26 27.04
CA ALA A 34 12.94 13.91 25.91
C ALA A 34 14.42 14.20 26.21
N THR A 35 14.71 14.65 27.42
CA THR A 35 16.09 14.88 27.90
C THR A 35 16.88 13.56 27.96
N LEU A 36 16.29 12.49 28.50
CA LEU A 36 16.93 11.17 28.59
C LEU A 36 17.28 10.57 27.22
N VAL A 37 16.40 10.73 26.23
CA VAL A 37 16.65 10.24 24.87
C VAL A 37 17.51 11.20 24.03
N LYS A 38 17.98 12.30 24.61
CA LYS A 38 18.71 13.38 23.92
C LYS A 38 17.94 13.84 22.67
N GLY A 39 16.64 14.08 22.81
CA GLY A 39 15.74 14.44 21.73
C GLY A 39 14.87 15.65 22.08
N HIS A 40 14.36 16.34 21.06
CA HIS A 40 13.49 17.49 21.28
C HIS A 40 12.11 17.05 21.83
N PRO A 41 11.50 17.77 22.81
CA PRO A 41 10.28 17.34 23.48
C PRO A 41 9.06 17.15 22.57
N ARG A 42 8.82 18.08 21.63
CA ARG A 42 7.67 18.02 20.70
C ARG A 42 7.59 16.72 19.88
N PRO A 43 8.64 16.30 19.16
CA PRO A 43 8.61 15.02 18.45
C PRO A 43 8.39 13.81 19.38
N VAL A 44 8.95 13.85 20.60
CA VAL A 44 8.80 12.80 21.62
C VAL A 44 7.35 12.70 22.09
N GLU A 45 6.72 13.83 22.38
CA GLU A 45 5.30 13.94 22.69
C GLU A 45 4.41 13.39 21.58
N GLU A 46 4.59 13.82 20.32
CA GLU A 46 3.78 13.34 19.19
C GLU A 46 3.89 11.82 18.98
N TYR A 47 5.08 11.26 19.23
CA TYR A 47 5.30 9.82 19.14
C TYR A 47 4.66 9.06 20.31
N ILE A 48 4.68 9.63 21.51
CA ILE A 48 4.07 9.07 22.71
C ILE A 48 2.55 9.14 22.64
N ASN A 49 1.98 10.29 22.30
CA ASN A 49 0.53 10.47 22.18
C ASN A 49 -0.04 9.56 21.09
N ARG A 50 0.66 9.42 19.96
CA ARG A 50 0.30 8.44 18.91
C ARG A 50 0.36 6.98 19.39
N LYS A 51 1.20 6.67 20.39
CA LYS A 51 1.29 5.32 20.96
C LYS A 51 0.28 5.10 22.08
N LEU A 52 0.08 6.06 22.98
CA LEU A 52 -0.91 5.98 24.06
C LEU A 52 -2.35 5.95 23.52
N MET A 53 -2.67 6.73 22.48
CA MET A 53 -3.98 6.66 21.82
C MET A 53 -4.23 5.29 21.16
N ASN A 54 -3.18 4.60 20.72
CA ASN A 54 -3.28 3.23 20.23
C ASN A 54 -3.33 2.18 21.37
N PHE A 55 -2.94 2.54 22.60
CA PHE A 55 -3.01 1.68 23.79
C PHE A 55 -4.34 1.81 24.55
N ALA A 56 -4.96 2.99 24.57
CA ALA A 56 -6.27 3.23 25.22
C ALA A 56 -7.42 2.41 24.60
N ILE A 57 -7.22 1.83 23.42
CA ILE A 57 -8.16 0.93 22.73
C ILE A 57 -8.10 -0.51 23.31
N ASN A 58 -7.17 -0.82 24.22
CA ASN A 58 -7.11 -2.11 24.92
C ASN A 58 -6.66 -1.98 26.40
N PRO A 59 -7.61 -1.97 27.35
CA PRO A 59 -7.33 -2.47 28.70
C PRO A 59 -8.13 -3.75 28.96
N SER A 60 -7.41 -4.82 29.31
CA SER A 60 -7.92 -6.04 29.95
C SER A 60 -6.85 -6.43 30.98
N SER A 61 -7.09 -6.84 32.22
CA SER A 61 -8.24 -6.90 33.11
C SER A 61 -7.66 -7.09 34.52
N GLY A 62 -8.26 -6.51 35.55
CA GLY A 62 -8.03 -6.87 36.95
C GLY A 62 -9.35 -6.78 37.68
N GLY A 63 -9.98 -7.93 37.98
CA GLY A 63 -11.37 -8.00 38.42
C GLY A 63 -11.58 -7.82 39.93
N LEU A 64 -12.85 -7.69 40.33
CA LEU A 64 -13.48 -8.44 41.44
C LEU A 64 -15.04 -8.27 41.41
N ALA A 65 -15.71 -9.44 41.34
CA ALA A 65 -16.98 -9.91 41.91
C ALA A 65 -18.35 -9.15 41.81
N MET A 66 -19.33 -9.86 41.19
CA MET A 66 -20.72 -10.18 41.64
C MET A 66 -21.72 -9.00 41.85
N THR A 67 -22.99 -8.97 41.43
CA THR A 67 -24.03 -9.94 41.04
C THR A 67 -25.09 -9.29 40.11
N GLY A 68 -25.85 -10.10 39.36
CA GLY A 68 -27.29 -9.89 39.17
C GLY A 68 -27.80 -9.09 37.95
N SER A 69 -28.43 -9.83 37.03
CA SER A 69 -29.63 -9.44 36.26
C SER A 69 -29.50 -8.86 34.84
N GLN A 70 -30.05 -9.66 33.92
CA GLN A 70 -30.66 -9.33 32.61
C GLN A 70 -29.75 -8.98 31.43
N MET A 71 -29.62 -9.97 30.55
CA MET A 71 -29.10 -9.89 29.18
C MET A 71 -30.11 -9.18 28.25
N PRO A 72 -29.69 -8.16 27.49
CA PRO A 72 -29.99 -8.07 26.08
C PRO A 72 -28.76 -8.59 25.31
N SER A 73 -28.97 -9.56 24.44
CA SER A 73 -27.94 -10.11 23.56
C SER A 73 -27.49 -9.03 22.57
N ALA A 74 -26.47 -8.26 22.94
CA ALA A 74 -25.76 -7.36 22.04
C ALA A 74 -24.33 -7.89 21.90
N ARG A 75 -24.14 -8.79 20.93
CA ARG A 75 -22.82 -8.99 20.32
C ARG A 75 -22.39 -7.65 19.76
N THR A 76 -21.47 -6.95 20.43
CA THR A 76 -20.70 -5.90 19.76
C THR A 76 -19.70 -6.61 18.87
N GLU A 77 -20.16 -6.95 17.67
CA GLU A 77 -19.30 -7.28 16.56
C GLU A 77 -18.34 -6.10 16.38
N ILE A 78 -17.05 -6.38 16.54
CA ILE A 78 -15.97 -5.59 15.97
C ILE A 78 -16.42 -5.19 14.56
N PRO A 79 -16.26 -3.94 14.08
CA PRO A 79 -16.56 -3.60 12.70
C PRO A 79 -15.66 -4.42 11.76
N SER A 80 -16.11 -5.65 11.49
CA SER A 80 -15.94 -6.35 10.24
C SER A 80 -16.10 -5.28 9.18
N GLN A 81 -15.09 -5.18 8.30
CA GLN A 81 -15.12 -4.43 7.05
C GLN A 81 -16.53 -3.90 6.79
N SER A 82 -16.78 -2.62 7.08
CA SER A 82 -17.99 -1.97 6.59
C SER A 82 -18.09 -2.39 5.13
N ARG A 83 -19.11 -3.21 4.83
CA ARG A 83 -19.16 -4.01 3.59
C ARG A 83 -19.19 -3.01 2.46
N TYR A 84 -18.04 -2.68 1.90
CA TYR A 84 -17.96 -1.70 0.83
C TYR A 84 -18.93 -2.17 -0.26
N SER A 85 -19.99 -1.40 -0.42
CA SER A 85 -21.01 -1.63 -1.41
C SER A 85 -20.69 -0.67 -2.54
N LEU A 86 -20.17 -1.21 -3.64
CA LEU A 86 -19.83 -0.42 -4.83
C LEU A 86 -21.03 0.42 -5.28
N THR A 87 -22.24 -0.16 -5.21
CA THR A 87 -23.49 0.48 -5.55
C THR A 87 -23.80 1.68 -4.64
N GLU A 88 -23.59 1.56 -3.33
CA GLU A 88 -23.86 2.65 -2.38
C GLU A 88 -22.85 3.79 -2.54
N ALA A 89 -21.56 3.46 -2.63
CA ALA A 89 -20.49 4.44 -2.78
C ALA A 89 -20.57 5.25 -4.08
N ASN A 90 -21.24 4.69 -5.10
CA ASN A 90 -21.40 5.28 -6.43
C ASN A 90 -22.88 5.55 -6.77
N SER A 91 -23.73 5.72 -5.77
CA SER A 91 -25.18 5.95 -5.94
C SER A 91 -25.53 7.27 -6.62
N HIS A 92 -24.58 8.20 -6.70
CA HIS A 92 -24.70 9.46 -7.44
C HIS A 92 -24.59 9.29 -8.96
N LEU A 93 -24.06 8.18 -9.44
CA LEU A 93 -23.95 7.90 -10.88
C LEU A 93 -25.32 7.51 -11.46
N PRO A 94 -25.58 7.81 -12.75
CA PRO A 94 -26.78 7.31 -13.43
C PRO A 94 -26.90 5.79 -13.31
N GLN A 95 -28.13 5.30 -13.09
CA GLN A 95 -28.39 3.88 -12.80
C GLN A 95 -27.85 2.92 -13.86
N GLU A 96 -27.86 3.32 -15.14
CA GLU A 96 -27.29 2.57 -16.25
C GLU A 96 -25.76 2.50 -16.18
N THR A 97 -25.10 3.64 -15.98
CA THR A 97 -23.66 3.74 -15.76
C THR A 97 -23.21 2.88 -14.58
N LEU A 98 -23.96 2.94 -13.47
CA LEU A 98 -23.67 2.15 -12.27
C LEU A 98 -23.71 0.64 -12.54
N ARG A 99 -24.67 0.16 -13.34
CA ARG A 99 -24.75 -1.25 -13.75
C ARG A 99 -23.54 -1.67 -14.60
N LEU A 100 -23.10 -0.82 -15.52
CA LEU A 100 -21.93 -1.07 -16.36
C LEU A 100 -20.65 -1.13 -15.51
N VAL A 101 -20.49 -0.18 -14.58
CA VAL A 101 -19.36 -0.11 -13.66
C VAL A 101 -19.32 -1.31 -12.72
N ASP A 102 -20.45 -1.66 -12.09
CA ASP A 102 -20.54 -2.83 -11.20
C ASP A 102 -20.17 -4.13 -11.94
N LYS A 103 -20.74 -4.34 -13.13
CA LYS A 103 -20.41 -5.48 -13.99
C LYS A 103 -18.92 -5.51 -14.35
N TYR A 104 -18.35 -4.35 -14.69
CA TYR A 104 -16.94 -4.22 -15.05
C TYR A 104 -16.02 -4.57 -13.88
N VAL A 105 -16.24 -3.96 -12.70
CA VAL A 105 -15.40 -4.16 -11.50
C VAL A 105 -15.49 -5.60 -10.98
N ARG A 106 -16.69 -6.20 -10.94
CA ARG A 106 -16.85 -7.62 -10.56
C ARG A 106 -16.09 -8.58 -11.48
N GLY A 107 -15.92 -8.21 -12.75
CA GLY A 107 -15.12 -8.97 -13.71
C GLY A 107 -13.64 -9.09 -13.32
N TYR A 108 -13.08 -8.08 -12.62
CA TYR A 108 -11.69 -8.07 -12.17
C TYR A 108 -11.45 -8.75 -10.82
N GLN A 109 -12.47 -8.78 -9.96
CA GLN A 109 -12.43 -9.49 -8.68
C GLN A 109 -12.33 -11.01 -8.85
N ARG A 110 -12.65 -11.54 -10.04
CA ARG A 110 -12.40 -12.95 -10.37
C ARG A 110 -10.89 -13.15 -10.51
N GLN A 111 -10.29 -13.89 -9.58
CA GLN A 111 -8.88 -14.28 -9.64
C GLN A 111 -8.56 -14.84 -11.03
N ARG A 112 -7.70 -14.13 -11.78
CA ARG A 112 -7.18 -14.67 -13.04
C ARG A 112 -6.38 -15.92 -12.72
N THR A 113 -6.67 -17.00 -13.45
CA THR A 113 -5.96 -18.26 -13.29
C THR A 113 -4.46 -18.02 -13.51
N ARG A 114 -3.63 -18.65 -12.66
CA ARG A 114 -2.17 -18.47 -12.68
C ARG A 114 -1.54 -18.83 -14.04
N ASN A 115 -2.24 -19.65 -14.83
CA ASN A 115 -1.76 -20.27 -16.06
C ASN A 115 -2.54 -19.81 -17.32
N ASP A 116 -3.05 -18.59 -17.39
CA ASP A 116 -3.73 -18.02 -18.58
C ASP A 116 -2.85 -17.99 -19.87
N GLY A 117 -1.62 -18.53 -19.84
CA GLY A 117 -0.72 -18.65 -21.00
C GLY A 117 -0.21 -17.32 -21.58
N ARG A 118 -0.83 -16.20 -21.22
CA ARG A 118 -0.60 -14.87 -21.78
C ARG A 118 0.62 -14.15 -21.19
N ARG A 119 1.21 -14.68 -20.11
CA ARG A 119 2.36 -14.08 -19.43
C ARG A 119 3.66 -14.72 -19.94
N THR A 120 4.11 -14.28 -21.11
CA THR A 120 5.34 -14.76 -21.75
C THR A 120 6.59 -14.43 -20.94
N VAL A 121 6.58 -13.37 -20.13
CA VAL A 121 7.69 -13.02 -19.23
C VAL A 121 7.15 -12.47 -17.91
N ASN A 122 7.24 -13.26 -16.84
CA ASN A 122 6.77 -12.91 -15.51
C ASN A 122 7.94 -12.88 -14.52
N ASN A 123 8.85 -11.92 -14.71
CA ASN A 123 10.11 -11.85 -13.98
C ASN A 123 10.36 -10.42 -13.49
N GLY A 124 11.04 -10.32 -12.34
CA GLY A 124 11.44 -9.07 -11.71
C GLY A 124 11.11 -9.03 -10.21
N PRO A 125 11.65 -8.02 -9.50
CA PRO A 125 11.53 -7.93 -8.05
C PRO A 125 10.12 -7.53 -7.60
N TYR A 126 9.42 -6.70 -8.38
CA TYR A 126 8.09 -6.18 -8.04
C TYR A 126 7.02 -7.25 -8.23
N LYS A 127 6.42 -7.76 -7.16
CA LYS A 127 5.39 -8.81 -7.17
C LYS A 127 4.01 -8.21 -6.87
N CYS A 128 2.97 -8.71 -7.54
CA CYS A 128 1.59 -8.32 -7.24
C CYS A 128 1.20 -8.69 -5.80
N THR A 129 0.46 -7.81 -5.13
CA THR A 129 0.03 -7.99 -3.73
C THR A 129 -1.20 -8.89 -3.58
N TYR A 130 -1.98 -9.06 -4.64
CA TYR A 130 -3.19 -9.90 -4.68
C TYR A 130 -2.90 -11.38 -4.98
N ALA A 131 -1.65 -11.82 -4.85
CA ALA A 131 -1.21 -13.19 -5.07
C ALA A 131 -1.55 -13.79 -6.46
N CYS A 132 -1.78 -12.95 -7.49
CA CYS A 132 -2.10 -13.41 -8.86
C CYS A 132 -0.88 -13.96 -9.63
N GLY A 133 0.29 -14.00 -8.98
CA GLY A 133 1.55 -14.44 -9.55
C GLY A 133 2.25 -13.43 -10.45
N TYR A 134 1.69 -12.25 -10.74
CA TYR A 134 2.35 -11.22 -11.58
C TYR A 134 3.61 -10.67 -10.94
N ARG A 135 4.61 -10.39 -11.78
CA ARG A 135 5.92 -9.84 -11.47
C ARG A 135 6.43 -9.04 -12.65
N THR A 136 7.13 -7.95 -12.36
CA THR A 136 7.74 -7.09 -13.37
C THR A 136 9.05 -6.49 -12.88
N LYS A 137 9.85 -5.98 -13.82
CA LYS A 137 11.11 -5.28 -13.58
C LYS A 137 10.93 -3.79 -13.25
N ARG A 138 9.75 -3.20 -13.52
CA ARG A 138 9.52 -1.76 -13.40
C ARG A 138 8.38 -1.46 -12.42
N ALA A 139 8.60 -0.50 -11.52
CA ALA A 139 7.60 -0.03 -10.57
C ALA A 139 6.33 0.53 -11.24
N PHE A 140 6.49 1.23 -12.38
CA PHE A 140 5.37 1.74 -13.17
C PHE A 140 4.43 0.62 -13.66
N ASP A 141 5.00 -0.45 -14.22
CA ASP A 141 4.21 -1.60 -14.69
C ASP A 141 3.53 -2.33 -13.54
N TRP A 142 4.17 -2.35 -12.36
CA TRP A 142 3.61 -2.94 -11.15
C TRP A 142 2.39 -2.16 -10.67
N ARG A 143 2.51 -0.83 -10.50
CA ARG A 143 1.38 0.02 -10.06
C ARG A 143 0.19 -0.12 -11.02
N ARG A 144 0.45 -0.02 -12.32
CA ARG A 144 -0.55 -0.20 -13.37
C ARG A 144 -1.18 -1.59 -13.37
N HIS A 145 -0.46 -2.61 -12.91
CA HIS A 145 -1.01 -3.95 -12.74
C HIS A 145 -1.90 -4.05 -11.49
N GLU A 146 -1.50 -3.44 -10.37
CA GLU A 146 -2.32 -3.39 -9.14
C GLU A 146 -3.68 -2.72 -9.39
N GLU A 147 -3.72 -1.68 -10.24
CA GLU A 147 -4.97 -1.02 -10.69
C GLU A 147 -5.91 -1.96 -11.48
N THR A 148 -5.42 -3.12 -11.95
CA THR A 148 -6.29 -4.15 -12.54
C THR A 148 -7.01 -4.98 -11.49
N HIS A 149 -6.53 -5.02 -10.26
CA HIS A 149 -7.24 -5.68 -9.16
C HIS A 149 -8.20 -4.70 -8.48
N GLU A 150 -7.75 -3.48 -8.24
CA GLU A 150 -8.55 -2.40 -7.64
C GLU A 150 -8.50 -1.16 -8.54
N PRO A 151 -9.40 -1.07 -9.53
CA PRO A 151 -9.50 0.11 -10.40
C PRO A 151 -9.71 1.37 -9.57
N GLN A 152 -8.92 2.40 -9.83
CA GLN A 152 -9.05 3.70 -9.16
C GLN A 152 -9.76 4.74 -10.03
N GLU A 153 -9.70 4.58 -11.35
CA GLU A 153 -10.37 5.44 -12.32
C GLU A 153 -11.03 4.59 -13.41
N LEU A 154 -12.12 5.10 -13.98
CA LEU A 154 -12.85 4.48 -15.08
C LEU A 154 -13.21 5.52 -16.15
N TRP A 155 -13.16 5.08 -17.40
CA TRP A 155 -13.59 5.85 -18.56
C TRP A 155 -14.66 5.07 -19.32
N LEU A 156 -15.86 5.62 -19.38
CA LEU A 156 -16.99 5.13 -20.18
C LEU A 156 -17.15 6.04 -21.39
N CYS A 157 -16.88 5.52 -22.59
CA CYS A 157 -16.91 6.33 -23.80
C CYS A 157 -18.28 7.00 -24.00
N HIS A 158 -18.29 8.33 -23.93
CA HIS A 158 -19.48 9.15 -24.07
C HIS A 158 -20.24 8.85 -25.37
N PHE A 159 -19.53 8.76 -26.49
CA PHE A 159 -20.15 8.54 -27.80
C PHE A 159 -20.68 7.12 -27.99
N CYS A 160 -19.97 6.08 -27.52
CA CYS A 160 -20.48 4.71 -27.56
C CYS A 160 -21.72 4.57 -26.67
N ASN A 161 -21.70 5.20 -25.49
CA ASN A 161 -22.83 5.19 -24.57
C ASN A 161 -24.04 5.94 -25.16
N ALA A 162 -23.82 7.13 -25.73
CA ALA A 162 -24.87 7.94 -26.36
C ALA A 162 -25.51 7.26 -27.58
N LYS A 163 -24.78 6.39 -28.29
CA LYS A 163 -25.32 5.59 -29.39
C LYS A 163 -26.20 4.42 -28.94
N GLY A 164 -26.29 4.13 -27.65
CA GLY A 164 -27.04 2.99 -27.12
C GLY A 164 -26.40 1.65 -27.48
N GLU A 165 -25.07 1.59 -27.64
CA GLU A 165 -24.37 0.32 -27.83
C GLU A 165 -24.61 -0.60 -26.62
N GLN A 166 -24.93 -1.87 -26.84
CA GLN A 166 -25.23 -2.82 -25.75
C GLN A 166 -24.06 -2.99 -24.76
N ASN A 167 -22.83 -2.75 -25.22
CA ASN A 167 -21.63 -2.84 -24.41
C ASN A 167 -20.69 -1.68 -24.77
N PRO A 168 -20.97 -0.46 -24.27
CA PRO A 168 -20.17 0.71 -24.58
C PRO A 168 -18.74 0.53 -24.07
N PHE A 169 -17.79 1.20 -24.71
CA PHE A 169 -16.38 1.04 -24.37
C PHE A 169 -16.07 1.59 -22.97
N LEU A 170 -15.87 0.69 -22.00
CA LEU A 170 -15.53 0.98 -20.62
C LEU A 170 -14.16 0.38 -20.27
N VAL A 171 -13.24 1.21 -19.78
CA VAL A 171 -11.88 0.78 -19.38
C VAL A 171 -11.39 1.53 -18.15
N ASN A 172 -10.46 0.94 -17.40
CA ASN A 172 -9.76 1.58 -16.27
C ASN A 172 -8.37 2.11 -16.64
N ARG A 173 -8.06 2.23 -17.95
CA ARG A 173 -6.72 2.60 -18.40
C ARG A 173 -6.75 3.66 -19.48
N LYS A 174 -6.13 4.81 -19.17
CA LYS A 174 -6.03 5.99 -20.05
C LYS A 174 -5.52 5.64 -21.45
N ASP A 175 -4.43 4.88 -21.54
CA ASP A 175 -3.81 4.54 -22.82
C ASP A 175 -4.70 3.66 -23.73
N LYS A 176 -5.53 2.80 -23.13
CA LYS A 176 -6.50 1.99 -23.88
C LYS A 176 -7.68 2.83 -24.35
N PHE A 177 -8.12 3.78 -23.53
CA PHE A 177 -9.14 4.72 -23.93
C PHE A 177 -8.71 5.61 -25.09
N LEU A 178 -7.54 6.25 -24.98
CA LEU A 178 -7.02 7.12 -26.03
C LEU A 178 -6.85 6.39 -27.36
N LYS A 179 -6.39 5.13 -27.33
CA LYS A 179 -6.33 4.31 -28.54
C LYS A 179 -7.72 4.06 -29.14
N HIS A 180 -8.70 3.71 -28.31
CA HIS A 180 -10.08 3.54 -28.76
C HIS A 180 -10.65 4.83 -29.38
N ALA A 181 -10.50 5.96 -28.70
CA ALA A 181 -10.97 7.24 -29.20
C ALA A 181 -10.34 7.59 -30.56
N LYS A 182 -9.02 7.38 -30.71
CA LYS A 182 -8.31 7.59 -31.97
C LYS A 182 -8.79 6.67 -33.10
N ASP A 183 -9.01 5.39 -32.80
CA ASP A 183 -9.32 4.38 -33.81
C ASP A 183 -10.80 4.41 -34.23
N VAL A 184 -11.72 4.66 -33.29
CA VAL A 184 -13.18 4.57 -33.46
C VAL A 184 -13.85 5.94 -33.65
N HIS A 185 -13.35 6.98 -32.97
CA HIS A 185 -13.93 8.33 -32.97
C HIS A 185 -13.00 9.34 -33.67
N LYS A 186 -12.56 8.99 -34.89
CA LYS A 186 -11.56 9.73 -35.68
C LYS A 186 -11.89 11.21 -35.91
N GLN A 187 -13.16 11.59 -35.81
CA GLN A 187 -13.63 12.97 -36.00
C GLN A 187 -13.42 13.87 -34.77
N TYR A 188 -13.03 13.32 -33.62
CA TYR A 188 -12.81 14.06 -32.38
C TYR A 188 -11.37 13.88 -31.89
N GLU A 189 -10.83 14.92 -31.24
CA GLU A 189 -9.54 14.81 -30.57
C GLU A 189 -9.62 13.82 -29.39
N PRO A 190 -8.71 12.82 -29.30
CA PRO A 190 -8.79 11.75 -28.30
C PRO A 190 -8.84 12.21 -26.85
N GLU A 191 -8.12 13.28 -26.49
CA GLU A 191 -8.12 13.83 -25.13
C GLU A 191 -9.47 14.49 -24.80
N THR A 192 -10.12 15.16 -25.75
CA THR A 192 -11.47 15.70 -25.56
C THR A 192 -12.48 14.59 -25.28
N VAL A 193 -12.40 13.49 -26.04
CA VAL A 193 -13.27 12.32 -25.80
C VAL A 193 -13.00 11.73 -24.43
N LEU A 194 -11.74 11.69 -24.00
CA LEU A 194 -11.34 11.16 -22.71
C LEU A 194 -11.92 11.97 -21.55
N ASP A 195 -11.83 13.29 -21.61
CA ASP A 195 -12.35 14.18 -20.57
C ASP A 195 -13.87 14.08 -20.44
N MET A 196 -14.60 14.02 -21.56
CA MET A 196 -16.05 13.81 -21.56
C MET A 196 -16.47 12.42 -21.06
N SER A 197 -15.55 11.46 -21.08
CA SER A 197 -15.81 10.05 -20.77
C SER A 197 -15.34 9.63 -19.38
N LYS A 198 -14.74 10.55 -18.60
CA LYS A 198 -14.30 10.26 -17.25
C LYS A 198 -15.51 10.03 -16.34
N VAL A 199 -15.54 8.87 -15.69
CA VAL A 199 -16.58 8.54 -14.71
C VAL A 199 -16.14 9.05 -13.34
N ASP A 200 -17.03 9.74 -12.63
CA ASP A 200 -16.82 10.14 -11.23
C ASP A 200 -16.97 8.92 -10.29
N PHE A 201 -16.04 7.98 -10.43
CA PHE A 201 -16.05 6.69 -9.75
C PHE A 201 -15.35 6.79 -8.40
N HIS A 202 -16.09 6.52 -7.32
CA HIS A 202 -15.57 6.36 -5.98
C HIS A 202 -15.05 4.93 -5.77
N ALA A 203 -13.75 4.78 -6.02
CA ALA A 203 -13.04 3.53 -5.86
C ALA A 203 -12.89 3.11 -4.39
N ASN A 204 -12.87 1.79 -4.16
CA ASN A 204 -12.39 1.21 -2.91
C ASN A 204 -10.92 0.81 -3.04
N PHE A 205 -10.24 0.74 -1.90
CA PHE A 205 -8.96 0.06 -1.83
C PHE A 205 -8.74 -0.61 -0.47
N ASP A 206 -7.91 -1.66 -0.43
CA ASP A 206 -7.45 -2.24 0.83
C ASP A 206 -6.26 -1.42 1.38
N PRO A 207 -6.41 -0.68 2.49
CA PRO A 207 -5.34 0.14 3.03
C PRO A 207 -4.17 -0.66 3.61
N LYS A 208 -4.30 -1.97 3.77
CA LYS A 208 -3.29 -2.83 4.39
C LYS A 208 -2.10 -3.06 3.48
N CYS A 209 -0.89 -2.91 4.04
CA CYS A 209 0.31 -3.41 3.42
C CYS A 209 0.46 -4.93 3.67
N PRO A 210 0.75 -5.74 2.64
CA PRO A 210 0.97 -7.19 2.83
C PRO A 210 2.31 -7.54 3.47
N MET A 211 3.25 -6.59 3.57
CA MET A 211 4.61 -6.81 4.06
C MET A 211 4.84 -6.26 5.47
N CYS A 212 3.96 -5.38 5.95
CA CYS A 212 4.07 -4.80 7.29
C CYS A 212 2.72 -4.33 7.84
N PRO A 213 2.61 -4.01 9.16
CA PRO A 213 1.36 -3.59 9.78
C PRO A 213 0.89 -2.15 9.47
N GLU A 214 1.53 -1.44 8.53
CA GLU A 214 1.18 -0.06 8.19
C GLU A 214 -0.11 -0.01 7.36
N LEU A 215 -0.96 0.98 7.66
CA LEU A 215 -2.19 1.28 6.93
C LEU A 215 -2.02 2.59 6.18
N SER A 216 -2.49 2.63 4.94
CA SER A 216 -2.42 3.80 4.07
C SER A 216 -3.76 4.54 4.02
N SER A 217 -3.73 5.87 3.89
CA SER A 217 -4.97 6.67 3.82
C SER A 217 -5.49 6.83 2.39
N SER A 218 -4.65 6.57 1.38
CA SER A 218 -5.02 6.56 -0.03
C SER A 218 -4.33 5.43 -0.79
N TRP A 219 -4.88 5.09 -1.96
CA TRP A 219 -4.25 4.15 -2.90
C TRP A 219 -2.84 4.57 -3.30
N ASP A 220 -2.62 5.87 -3.54
CA ASP A 220 -1.32 6.41 -3.91
C ASP A 220 -0.29 6.24 -2.81
N GLU A 221 -0.66 6.52 -1.57
CA GLU A 221 0.19 6.28 -0.40
C GLU A 221 0.50 4.80 -0.24
N ARG A 222 -0.49 3.94 -0.40
CA ARG A 222 -0.32 2.48 -0.36
C ARG A 222 0.71 2.02 -1.39
N CYS A 223 0.55 2.45 -2.64
CA CYS A 223 1.46 2.09 -3.72
C CYS A 223 2.89 2.58 -3.44
N LYS A 224 3.05 3.83 -3.02
CA LYS A 224 4.37 4.40 -2.67
C LYS A 224 5.02 3.65 -1.50
N HIS A 225 4.25 3.36 -0.45
CA HIS A 225 4.70 2.60 0.71
C HIS A 225 5.17 1.20 0.31
N ILE A 226 4.40 0.48 -0.51
CA ILE A 226 4.76 -0.87 -0.97
C ILE A 226 6.04 -0.85 -1.83
N LEU A 227 6.17 0.14 -2.72
CA LEU A 227 7.37 0.30 -3.54
C LEU A 227 8.64 0.52 -2.70
N GLN A 228 8.52 1.21 -1.57
CA GLN A 228 9.65 1.42 -0.67
C GLN A 228 10.24 0.10 -0.11
N HIS A 229 9.41 -0.92 0.15
CA HIS A 229 9.91 -2.24 0.58
C HIS A 229 10.80 -2.89 -0.49
N TYR A 230 10.44 -2.75 -1.77
CA TYR A 230 11.25 -3.30 -2.87
C TYR A 230 12.58 -2.56 -3.05
N ASP A 231 12.59 -1.24 -2.86
CA ASP A 231 13.80 -0.44 -2.97
C ASP A 231 14.77 -0.70 -1.79
N ASP A 232 14.24 -0.85 -0.58
CA ASP A 232 15.01 -1.22 0.62
C ASP A 232 15.63 -2.63 0.48
N ASP A 233 14.88 -3.57 -0.09
CA ASP A 233 15.35 -4.93 -0.37
C ASP A 233 16.47 -4.96 -1.42
N ASP A 234 16.36 -4.19 -2.51
CA ASP A 234 17.40 -4.09 -3.53
C ASP A 234 18.67 -3.45 -2.96
N ASN A 235 18.53 -2.38 -2.18
CA ASN A 235 19.65 -1.72 -1.51
C ASN A 235 20.36 -2.64 -0.50
N SER A 236 19.60 -3.40 0.29
CA SER A 236 20.13 -4.42 1.20
C SER A 236 20.88 -5.53 0.46
N SER A 237 20.38 -5.91 -0.72
CA SER A 237 20.97 -6.94 -1.59
C SER A 237 22.28 -6.47 -2.23
N ARG A 238 22.34 -5.23 -2.72
CA ARG A 238 23.55 -4.62 -3.29
C ARG A 238 24.64 -4.41 -2.24
N SER A 239 24.28 -3.94 -1.06
CA SER A 239 25.22 -3.75 0.06
C SER A 239 25.89 -5.07 0.48
N ARG A 240 25.12 -6.18 0.52
CA ARG A 240 25.67 -7.52 0.80
C ARG A 240 26.62 -8.05 -0.28
N ARG A 241 26.43 -7.68 -1.55
CA ARG A 241 27.34 -8.10 -2.64
C ARG A 241 28.66 -7.35 -2.59
N LEU A 242 28.64 -6.04 -2.30
CA LEU A 242 29.85 -5.24 -2.18
C LEU A 242 30.68 -5.60 -0.93
N GLY A 243 30.04 -6.07 0.14
CA GLY A 243 30.73 -6.53 1.36
C GLY A 243 31.46 -7.88 1.27
N ARG A 244 31.24 -8.68 0.21
CA ARG A 244 31.90 -10.00 0.02
C ARG A 244 33.11 -9.98 -0.93
N GLY A 245 33.48 -8.82 -1.48
CA GLY A 245 34.58 -8.68 -2.46
C GLY A 245 35.97 -8.39 -1.87
N GLY A 246 36.20 -8.65 -0.57
CA GLY A 246 37.36 -8.13 0.15
C GLY A 246 38.36 -9.16 0.69
N ARG A 247 38.90 -10.07 -0.13
CA ARG A 247 40.30 -10.60 0.00
C ARG A 247 40.67 -11.51 -1.18
N VAL A 248 41.14 -10.94 -2.28
CA VAL A 248 41.98 -11.71 -3.23
C VAL A 248 43.42 -11.33 -2.93
N MET A 249 44.11 -12.20 -2.19
CA MET A 249 45.56 -12.11 -1.97
C MET A 249 46.24 -12.09 -3.35
N ARG A 250 46.83 -10.94 -3.71
CA ARG A 250 47.77 -10.86 -4.83
C ARG A 250 49.02 -11.66 -4.46
N ALA A 251 49.11 -12.89 -4.96
CA ALA A 251 50.38 -13.62 -4.98
C ALA A 251 51.36 -12.85 -5.86
N ARG A 252 52.39 -12.25 -5.24
CA ARG A 252 53.54 -11.65 -5.91
C ARG A 252 54.24 -12.74 -6.71
N ARG A 253 54.11 -12.70 -8.04
CA ARG A 253 54.95 -13.47 -8.96
C ARG A 253 56.31 -12.77 -9.02
N VAL A 254 57.31 -13.33 -8.33
CA VAL A 254 58.71 -12.94 -8.46
C VAL A 254 59.14 -13.19 -9.90
N ARG A 255 59.34 -12.12 -10.67
CA ARG A 255 60.02 -12.19 -11.97
C ARG A 255 61.51 -12.34 -11.69
N ARG A 256 62.09 -13.48 -12.10
CA ARG A 256 63.54 -13.63 -12.23
C ARG A 256 63.98 -12.71 -13.37
N ASN A 257 64.86 -11.77 -13.05
CA ASN A 257 65.58 -10.95 -14.01
C ASN A 257 66.65 -11.83 -14.67
N SER A 258 66.62 -11.89 -16.00
CA SER A 258 67.75 -12.29 -16.83
C SER A 258 68.37 -11.01 -17.40
N SER A 259 69.56 -10.63 -16.94
CA SER A 259 70.53 -9.77 -17.66
C SER A 259 71.61 -10.73 -18.17
N ILE A 260 71.80 -10.91 -19.49
CA ILE A 260 72.50 -10.05 -20.46
C ILE A 260 74.03 -10.13 -20.32
N MET A 261 74.62 -10.77 -21.35
CA MET A 261 75.89 -10.54 -22.06
C MET A 261 77.25 -10.72 -21.37
N GLY A 262 78.12 -11.43 -22.11
CA GLY A 262 79.53 -11.67 -21.86
C GLY A 262 79.96 -12.95 -22.55
#